data_AF-A0A194AJX4-F1
#
_entry.id   AF-A0A194AJX4-F1
#
_cell.length_a   1.000
_cell.length_b   1.000
_cell.length_c   1.000
_cell.angle_alpha   90.00
_cell.angle_beta   90.00
_cell.angle_gamma   90.00
#
_symmetry.space_group_name_H-M   'P 1'
#
loop_
_entity.id
_entity.type
_entity.pdbx_description
1 polymer ?
#
loop_
_entity_poly.entity_id
_entity_poly.type
_entity_poly.pdbx_seq_one_letter_code
_entity_poly.pdbx_strand_id
1 'polypeptide(L)'
;MKIHTIEVTNYKAFLGTHRIDVGGKNLFIYGENGSGKSSLYYALKDFFQSSMEDIDLAQLENLFVPSDKSGKTAVKVTFKPNNLGQKRKKTYRFDCSTNDTRAAGDTSIRDGNRLKSFLTYKHLLAIHHLKKDDEINLFNLLVKGVLKHFKYSLTAGKELGALWDDVEEAVVRSTGKEYPINKKRSDVNAAIKTFNEAFGELFHPDSPEYILKHARPFLDYFGHNVELVLRFAQVRPTNDYQGLEGNQVRVELSYAGKRIEKPHLFLNEARLSAIAISIYLGMIKRHVQGIPCKVLFLDDIFIGLDIANRLPLLKILEKEFPEYQIFITTYDKPWFEYAKSFLEGKSEWKTMEFYVSSSYEGFEVPVIFDNQNLLTKAKKHLGQNDYKAAAVYVRAAFEKIIRQYCEKKKKAVVFKSKLNKYTTEDFWNVMKEDIDPDLKAKIETYRSLVLNPFCHYNTERYEIRTELEKTIQMVAKLKDELK
;
A
#
# COMPACT_ATOMS: atom_id res chain seq x y z
N MET A 1 17.13 -2.06 8.68
CA MET A 1 16.75 -0.71 9.14
C MET A 1 15.26 -0.56 8.90
N LYS A 2 14.48 -0.06 9.86
CA LYS A 2 13.02 0.16 9.69
C LYS A 2 12.66 1.63 9.97
N ILE A 3 11.78 2.21 9.15
CA ILE A 3 11.16 3.52 9.33
C ILE A 3 10.37 3.53 10.64
N HIS A 4 10.71 4.47 11.51
CA HIS A 4 10.06 4.69 12.79
C HIS A 4 9.06 5.85 12.74
N THR A 5 9.42 6.95 12.06
CA THR A 5 8.57 8.14 11.94
C THR A 5 8.78 8.76 10.57
N ILE A 6 7.69 9.26 9.99
CA ILE A 6 7.68 10.05 8.74
C ILE A 6 7.08 11.41 9.08
N GLU A 7 7.76 12.48 8.71
CA GLU A 7 7.26 13.85 8.82
C GLU A 7 7.20 14.42 7.40
N VAL A 8 6.01 14.89 7.00
CA VAL A 8 5.75 15.48 5.68
C VAL A 8 5.29 16.91 5.90
N THR A 9 6.00 17.87 5.32
CA THR A 9 5.72 19.31 5.46
C THR A 9 5.39 19.89 4.10
N ASN A 10 4.22 20.52 3.98
CA ASN A 10 3.81 21.30 2.80
C ASN A 10 3.89 20.54 1.46
N TYR A 11 3.74 19.21 1.45
CA TYR A 11 3.94 18.39 0.26
C TYR A 11 2.60 17.84 -0.26
N LYS A 12 2.27 18.14 -1.52
CA LYS A 12 1.02 17.75 -2.20
C LYS A 12 -0.21 18.00 -1.33
N ALA A 13 -0.93 16.97 -0.87
CA ALA A 13 -2.12 17.16 -0.04
C ALA A 13 -1.83 17.63 1.40
N PHE A 14 -0.60 17.50 1.90
CA PHE A 14 -0.26 17.84 3.28
C PHE A 14 0.07 19.33 3.41
N LEU A 15 -0.87 20.12 3.93
CA LEU A 15 -0.62 21.49 4.38
C LEU A 15 -0.10 21.50 5.82
N GLY A 16 1.02 22.18 6.07
CA GLY A 16 1.73 22.16 7.35
C GLY A 16 2.51 20.86 7.57
N THR A 17 2.98 20.64 8.79
CA THR A 17 3.76 19.44 9.14
C THR A 17 2.86 18.35 9.70
N HIS A 18 2.80 17.22 8.99
CA HIS A 18 2.09 16.02 9.40
C HIS A 18 3.08 14.95 9.82
N ARG A 19 2.90 14.43 11.04
CA ARG A 19 3.76 13.38 11.60
C ARG A 19 3.01 12.05 11.64
N ILE A 20 3.63 11.02 11.07
CA ILE A 20 3.13 9.64 11.03
C ILE A 20 4.09 8.76 11.82
N ASP A 21 3.64 8.29 12.98
CA ASP A 21 4.43 7.41 13.85
C ASP A 21 4.26 5.95 13.42
N VAL A 22 5.16 5.47 12.57
CA VAL A 22 5.16 4.10 12.04
C VAL A 22 5.56 3.07 13.10
N GLY A 23 6.48 3.43 13.99
CA GLY A 23 6.94 2.56 15.07
C GLY A 23 7.83 1.39 14.63
N GLY A 24 8.34 1.38 13.39
CA GLY A 24 9.11 0.24 12.85
C GLY A 24 8.22 -0.93 12.41
N LYS A 25 6.91 -0.71 12.30
CA LYS A 25 5.93 -1.71 11.88
C LYS A 25 5.58 -1.57 10.41
N ASN A 26 4.96 -2.60 9.85
CA ASN A 26 4.24 -2.52 8.59
C ASN A 26 2.96 -1.70 8.80
N LEU A 27 2.57 -0.88 7.82
CA LEU A 27 1.36 -0.08 7.86
C LEU A 27 0.33 -0.58 6.86
N PHE A 28 -0.90 -0.75 7.34
CA PHE A 28 -2.08 -0.90 6.48
C PHE A 28 -3.02 0.28 6.70
N ILE A 29 -3.22 1.08 5.67
CA ILE A 29 -3.83 2.42 5.78
C ILE A 29 -5.13 2.42 4.99
N TYR A 30 -6.24 2.67 5.67
CA TYR A 30 -7.46 3.10 4.99
C TYR A 30 -7.44 4.61 4.80
N GLY A 31 -8.04 5.10 3.73
CA GLY A 31 -8.44 6.50 3.71
C GLY A 31 -9.31 6.88 2.53
N GLU A 32 -10.05 7.97 2.71
CA GLU A 32 -10.98 8.50 1.71
C GLU A 32 -10.23 9.13 0.52
N ASN A 33 -10.92 9.43 -0.56
CA ASN A 33 -10.35 10.24 -1.64
C ASN A 33 -9.97 11.62 -1.09
N GLY A 34 -8.86 12.20 -1.53
CA GLY A 34 -8.34 13.48 -1.01
C GLY A 34 -7.58 13.39 0.33
N SER A 35 -7.68 12.28 1.07
CA SER A 35 -7.08 12.15 2.43
C SER A 35 -5.55 12.09 2.49
N GLY A 36 -4.84 12.23 1.37
CA GLY A 36 -3.37 12.27 1.33
C GLY A 36 -2.65 10.91 1.24
N LYS A 37 -3.34 9.79 1.03
CA LYS A 37 -2.72 8.45 0.86
C LYS A 37 -1.65 8.42 -0.24
N SER A 38 -2.02 8.79 -1.46
CA SER A 38 -1.07 8.84 -2.58
C SER A 38 -0.02 9.94 -2.38
N SER A 39 -0.33 11.03 -1.67
CA SER A 39 0.68 12.02 -1.29
C SER A 39 1.74 11.43 -0.36
N LEU A 40 1.36 10.54 0.58
CA LEU A 40 2.31 9.81 1.43
C LEU A 40 3.15 8.82 0.61
N TYR A 41 2.52 8.11 -0.33
CA TYR A 41 3.22 7.23 -1.28
C TYR A 41 4.31 8.01 -2.03
N TYR A 42 3.95 9.15 -2.64
CA TYR A 42 4.91 9.95 -3.40
C TYR A 42 5.95 10.63 -2.50
N ALA A 43 5.58 11.12 -1.31
CA ALA A 43 6.55 11.71 -0.38
C ALA A 43 7.67 10.71 -0.04
N LEU A 44 7.32 9.45 0.25
CA LEU A 44 8.32 8.41 0.48
C LEU A 44 9.04 8.02 -0.81
N LYS A 45 8.33 7.86 -1.93
CA LYS A 45 8.95 7.51 -3.22
C LYS A 45 10.02 8.54 -3.60
N ASP A 46 9.66 9.82 -3.58
CA ASP A 46 10.52 10.94 -3.92
C ASP A 46 11.68 11.07 -2.91
N PHE A 47 11.44 10.82 -1.62
CA PHE A 47 12.51 10.74 -0.63
C PHE A 47 13.56 9.66 -0.96
N PHE A 48 13.16 8.49 -1.45
CA PHE A 48 14.14 7.48 -1.89
C PHE A 48 14.76 7.84 -3.23
N GLN A 49 13.99 8.35 -4.19
CA GLN A 49 14.47 8.75 -5.52
C GLN A 49 15.47 9.91 -5.45
N SER A 50 15.28 10.86 -4.52
CA SER A 50 16.15 12.02 -4.36
C SER A 50 17.60 11.66 -4.01
N SER A 51 17.84 10.39 -3.61
CA SER A 51 19.18 9.85 -3.37
C SER A 51 20.01 9.62 -4.65
N MET A 52 19.36 9.63 -5.82
CA MET A 52 19.96 9.37 -7.14
C MET A 52 19.59 10.43 -8.19
N GLU A 53 18.45 11.09 -8.02
CA GLU A 53 17.82 11.97 -9.02
C GLU A 53 17.52 13.33 -8.37
N ASP A 54 17.63 14.42 -9.13
CA ASP A 54 17.17 15.74 -8.68
C ASP A 54 15.65 15.82 -8.77
N ILE A 55 15.01 16.27 -7.68
CA ILE A 55 13.56 16.40 -7.60
C ILE A 55 13.24 17.85 -7.23
N ASP A 56 12.47 18.50 -8.08
CA ASP A 56 12.01 19.87 -7.86
C ASP A 56 10.84 19.89 -6.86
N LEU A 57 11.16 20.14 -5.59
CA LEU A 57 10.17 20.22 -4.51
C LEU A 57 9.21 21.40 -4.65
N ALA A 58 9.55 22.45 -5.41
CA ALA A 58 8.67 23.61 -5.58
C ALA A 58 7.40 23.22 -6.35
N GLN A 59 7.50 22.31 -7.33
CA GLN A 59 6.35 21.77 -8.07
C GLN A 59 5.49 20.82 -7.24
N LEU A 60 5.98 20.40 -6.08
CA LEU A 60 5.31 19.45 -5.19
C LEU A 60 4.78 20.13 -3.93
N GLU A 61 4.98 21.45 -3.79
CA GLU A 61 4.47 22.23 -2.68
C GLU A 61 2.93 22.24 -2.67
N ASN A 62 2.34 22.17 -1.49
CA ASN A 62 0.89 22.26 -1.32
C ASN A 62 0.42 23.64 -1.81
N LEU A 63 -0.61 23.64 -2.66
CA LEU A 63 -1.15 24.83 -3.31
C LEU A 63 -1.58 25.93 -2.33
N PHE A 64 -1.99 25.56 -1.11
CA PHE A 64 -2.53 26.48 -0.11
C PHE A 64 -1.47 26.98 0.88
N VAL A 65 -0.18 26.77 0.61
CA VAL A 65 0.89 27.36 1.42
C VAL A 65 0.90 28.89 1.20
N PRO A 66 0.78 29.70 2.26
CA PRO A 66 0.87 31.15 2.14
C PRO A 66 2.21 31.61 1.57
N SER A 67 2.21 32.67 0.76
CA SER A 67 3.42 33.16 0.07
C SER A 67 4.59 33.49 1.02
N ASP A 68 4.29 33.98 2.23
CA ASP A 68 5.27 34.26 3.30
C ASP A 68 5.88 33.00 3.94
N LYS A 69 5.31 31.83 3.67
CA LYS A 69 5.73 30.51 4.17
C LYS A 69 6.11 29.52 3.06
N SER A 70 6.13 29.98 1.81
CA SER A 70 6.51 29.19 0.64
C SER A 70 7.96 28.68 0.70
N GLY A 71 8.26 27.63 -0.06
CA GLY A 71 9.60 27.05 -0.17
C GLY A 71 10.04 26.24 1.06
N LYS A 72 9.10 25.84 1.93
CA LYS A 72 9.36 25.05 3.15
C LYS A 72 8.93 23.58 3.02
N THR A 73 8.70 23.13 1.78
CA THR A 73 8.38 21.73 1.48
C THR A 73 9.51 20.81 1.93
N ALA A 74 9.18 19.80 2.72
CA ALA A 74 10.17 18.87 3.26
C ALA A 74 9.59 17.47 3.52
N VAL A 75 10.41 16.45 3.34
CA VAL A 75 10.16 15.08 3.80
C VAL A 75 11.29 14.67 4.73
N LYS A 76 10.93 14.24 5.93
CA LYS A 76 11.89 13.81 6.94
C LYS A 76 11.53 12.41 7.43
N VAL A 77 12.48 11.49 7.33
CA VAL A 77 12.29 10.08 7.68
C VAL A 77 13.27 9.69 8.77
N THR A 78 12.73 9.22 9.89
CA THR A 78 13.51 8.71 11.00
C THR A 78 13.48 7.20 11.00
N PHE A 79 14.65 6.57 10.98
CA PHE A 79 14.83 5.13 10.98
C PHE A 79 15.37 4.65 12.33
N LYS A 80 14.99 3.42 12.70
CA LYS A 80 15.63 2.64 13.77
C LYS A 80 16.59 1.63 13.11
N PRO A 81 17.88 1.58 13.51
CA PRO A 81 18.82 0.58 13.00
C PRO A 81 18.39 -0.83 13.42
N ASN A 82 18.69 -1.84 12.58
CA ASN A 82 18.46 -3.25 12.93
C ASN A 82 19.68 -3.88 13.64
N ASN A 83 20.85 -3.23 13.64
CA ASN A 83 22.07 -3.80 14.19
C ASN A 83 22.10 -3.69 15.72
N LEU A 84 22.40 -4.81 16.37
CA LEU A 84 22.49 -4.99 17.84
C LEU A 84 23.43 -3.98 18.55
N GLY A 85 24.29 -3.27 17.82
CA GLY A 85 25.21 -2.25 18.36
C GLY A 85 24.80 -0.78 18.18
N GLN A 86 23.93 -0.43 17.21
CA GLN A 86 23.52 0.96 16.98
C GLN A 86 22.11 1.21 17.52
N LYS A 87 22.03 1.71 18.76
CA LYS A 87 20.74 1.97 19.44
C LYS A 87 20.08 3.30 19.06
N ARG A 88 20.81 4.23 18.45
CA ARG A 88 20.30 5.58 18.17
C ARG A 88 19.50 5.61 16.86
N LYS A 89 18.31 6.23 16.91
CA LYS A 89 17.52 6.54 15.72
C LYS A 89 18.35 7.47 14.82
N LYS A 90 18.28 7.26 13.52
CA LYS A 90 18.91 8.15 12.53
C LYS A 90 17.83 8.82 11.70
N THR A 91 17.98 10.12 11.50
CA THR A 91 17.00 10.95 10.79
C THR A 91 17.65 11.49 9.53
N TYR A 92 16.89 11.45 8.44
CA TYR A 92 17.28 12.00 7.15
C TYR A 92 16.25 13.02 6.73
N ARG A 93 16.71 14.15 6.21
CA ARG A 93 15.88 15.24 5.72
C ARG A 93 16.12 15.46 4.23
N PHE A 94 15.02 15.69 3.52
CA PHE A 94 15.00 16.10 2.12
C PHE A 94 14.12 17.34 2.00
N ASP A 95 14.74 18.48 1.70
CA ASP A 95 14.08 19.76 1.41
C ASP A 95 14.86 20.54 0.34
N CYS A 96 14.43 21.76 0.01
CA CYS A 96 15.07 22.60 -1.01
C CYS A 96 16.53 22.98 -0.72
N SER A 97 16.96 22.91 0.54
CA SER A 97 18.30 23.31 0.98
C SER A 97 19.21 22.13 1.32
N THR A 98 18.62 21.03 1.77
CA THR A 98 19.32 19.91 2.39
C THR A 98 18.78 18.59 1.86
N ASN A 99 19.68 17.72 1.38
CA ASN A 99 19.33 16.38 0.94
C ASN A 99 20.26 15.34 1.56
N ASP A 100 19.92 14.91 2.78
CA ASP A 100 20.68 13.90 3.53
C ASP A 100 20.68 12.52 2.86
N THR A 101 19.77 12.28 1.91
CA THR A 101 19.64 10.98 1.22
C THR A 101 20.84 10.68 0.32
N ARG A 102 21.63 11.71 -0.03
CA ARG A 102 22.85 11.62 -0.85
C ARG A 102 24.15 11.56 -0.04
N ALA A 103 24.07 11.57 1.30
CA ALA A 103 25.25 11.63 2.16
C ALA A 103 26.30 10.56 1.78
N ALA A 104 27.53 10.99 1.45
CA ALA A 104 28.55 10.11 0.91
C ALA A 104 28.85 8.88 1.80
N GLY A 105 28.92 9.10 3.12
CA GLY A 105 29.21 8.06 4.12
C GLY A 105 28.05 7.12 4.48
N ASP A 106 26.86 7.28 3.88
CA ASP A 106 25.75 6.34 4.09
C ASP A 106 25.07 5.99 2.76
N THR A 107 25.11 4.72 2.38
CA THR A 107 24.47 4.23 1.15
C THR A 107 23.06 3.70 1.38
N SER A 108 22.55 3.67 2.62
CA SER A 108 21.34 2.92 2.97
C SER A 108 20.09 3.35 2.19
N ILE A 109 19.91 4.67 1.97
CA ILE A 109 18.77 5.18 1.20
C ILE A 109 18.95 4.89 -0.30
N ARG A 110 20.18 5.08 -0.79
CA ARG A 110 20.58 4.77 -2.18
C ARG A 110 20.38 3.29 -2.52
N ASP A 111 20.78 2.40 -1.62
CA ASP A 111 20.60 0.95 -1.76
C ASP A 111 19.13 0.55 -1.65
N GLY A 112 18.35 1.20 -0.78
CA GLY A 112 16.90 1.01 -0.71
C GLY A 112 16.18 1.42 -2.00
N ASN A 113 16.58 2.55 -2.61
CA ASN A 113 16.01 3.03 -3.87
C ASN A 113 16.24 2.06 -5.04
N ARG A 114 17.32 1.25 -5.02
CA ARG A 114 17.63 0.25 -6.06
C ARG A 114 16.59 -0.87 -6.18
N LEU A 115 15.80 -1.11 -5.14
CA LEU A 115 14.71 -2.09 -5.18
C LEU A 115 13.52 -1.67 -6.05
N LYS A 116 13.36 -0.35 -6.26
CA LYS A 116 12.24 0.25 -7.01
C LYS A 116 10.87 -0.32 -6.61
N SER A 117 10.69 -0.52 -5.30
CA SER A 117 9.60 -1.27 -4.67
C SER A 117 8.38 -0.40 -4.31
N PHE A 118 8.03 0.54 -5.19
CA PHE A 118 6.83 1.38 -5.10
C PHE A 118 5.86 1.07 -6.24
N LEU A 119 4.68 0.53 -5.91
CA LEU A 119 3.64 0.16 -6.87
C LEU A 119 2.31 0.84 -6.51
N THR A 120 1.77 1.61 -7.43
CA THR A 120 0.38 2.10 -7.40
C THR A 120 -0.49 1.34 -8.41
N TYR A 121 -1.81 1.31 -8.17
CA TYR A 121 -2.81 0.80 -9.13
C TYR A 121 -2.64 1.37 -10.55
N LYS A 122 -2.08 2.58 -10.71
CA LYS A 122 -1.83 3.20 -12.02
C LYS A 122 -0.95 2.33 -12.93
N HIS A 123 0.00 1.58 -12.36
CA HIS A 123 0.83 0.65 -13.12
C HIS A 123 0.07 -0.56 -13.64
N LEU A 124 -1.11 -0.85 -13.07
CA LEU A 124 -1.99 -1.95 -13.47
C LEU A 124 -3.10 -1.49 -14.43
N LEU A 125 -3.31 -0.18 -14.62
CA LEU A 125 -4.41 0.35 -15.45
C LEU A 125 -4.37 -0.14 -16.90
N ALA A 126 -3.18 -0.45 -17.44
CA ALA A 126 -3.04 -1.00 -18.78
C ALA A 126 -3.86 -2.30 -18.99
N ILE A 127 -4.18 -3.03 -17.92
CA ILE A 127 -5.05 -4.21 -17.96
C ILE A 127 -6.46 -3.87 -18.47
N HIS A 128 -7.02 -2.73 -18.07
CA HIS A 128 -8.37 -2.29 -18.49
C HIS A 128 -8.42 -1.83 -19.95
N HIS A 129 -7.27 -1.59 -20.56
CA HIS A 129 -7.17 -1.21 -21.98
C HIS A 129 -6.93 -2.43 -22.90
N LEU A 130 -6.83 -3.63 -22.33
CA LEU A 130 -6.72 -4.86 -23.12
C LEU A 130 -8.09 -5.17 -23.74
N LYS A 131 -8.18 -5.04 -25.06
CA LYS A 131 -9.40 -5.38 -25.81
C LYS A 131 -9.66 -6.89 -25.71
N LYS A 132 -10.92 -7.27 -25.48
CA LYS A 132 -11.34 -8.67 -25.33
C LYS A 132 -11.32 -9.44 -26.65
N ASP A 133 -11.42 -8.75 -27.78
CA ASP A 133 -11.51 -9.37 -29.11
C ASP A 133 -10.13 -9.54 -29.80
N ASP A 134 -9.06 -9.03 -29.18
CA ASP A 134 -7.69 -9.10 -29.69
C ASP A 134 -6.83 -10.08 -28.87
N GLU A 135 -5.71 -10.54 -29.44
CA GLU A 135 -4.69 -11.28 -28.67
C GLU A 135 -4.20 -10.45 -27.47
N ILE A 136 -4.06 -11.08 -26.30
CA ILE A 136 -3.50 -10.38 -25.12
C ILE A 136 -2.08 -9.93 -25.43
N ASN A 137 -1.86 -8.62 -25.37
CA ASN A 137 -0.55 -8.02 -25.45
C ASN A 137 -0.14 -7.40 -24.11
N LEU A 138 0.80 -8.02 -23.40
CA LEU A 138 1.28 -7.52 -22.10
C LEU A 138 2.37 -6.45 -22.21
N PHE A 139 2.77 -6.04 -23.42
CA PHE A 139 3.91 -5.13 -23.62
C PHE A 139 3.79 -3.84 -22.81
N ASN A 140 2.68 -3.11 -22.97
CA ASN A 140 2.47 -1.84 -22.25
C ASN A 140 2.34 -2.03 -20.73
N LEU A 141 1.70 -3.12 -20.29
CA LEU A 141 1.59 -3.44 -18.87
C LEU A 141 2.97 -3.66 -18.24
N LEU A 142 3.87 -4.35 -18.95
CA LEU A 142 5.22 -4.61 -18.46
C LEU A 142 6.08 -3.35 -18.52
N VAL A 143 6.21 -2.72 -19.69
CA VAL A 143 7.19 -1.64 -19.94
C VAL A 143 6.75 -0.31 -19.36
N LYS A 144 5.46 0.06 -19.47
CA LYS A 144 4.93 1.33 -18.94
C LYS A 144 4.32 1.18 -17.54
N GLY A 145 4.09 -0.06 -17.11
CA GLY A 145 3.48 -0.40 -15.82
C GLY A 145 4.47 -1.04 -14.85
N VAL A 146 4.34 -2.35 -14.65
CA VAL A 146 4.96 -3.06 -13.52
C VAL A 146 6.49 -3.13 -13.56
N LEU A 147 7.10 -3.11 -14.74
CA LEU A 147 8.56 -3.10 -14.90
C LEU A 147 9.10 -1.74 -15.36
N LYS A 148 8.27 -0.68 -15.35
CA LYS A 148 8.67 0.66 -15.79
C LYS A 148 9.98 1.12 -15.16
N HIS A 149 10.07 0.95 -13.84
CA HIS A 149 11.22 1.40 -13.04
C HIS A 149 12.31 0.32 -12.88
N PHE A 150 12.14 -0.86 -13.48
CA PHE A 150 13.10 -1.94 -13.35
C PHE A 150 14.41 -1.60 -14.09
N LYS A 151 15.54 -1.90 -13.46
CA LYS A 151 16.89 -1.55 -13.93
C LYS A 151 17.86 -2.68 -13.59
N TYR A 152 18.72 -3.04 -14.54
CA TYR A 152 19.75 -4.05 -14.34
C TYR A 152 20.95 -3.82 -15.27
N SER A 153 21.87 -4.78 -15.35
CA SER A 153 23.12 -4.65 -16.13
C SER A 153 22.87 -4.22 -17.59
N LEU A 154 21.95 -4.89 -18.31
CA LEU A 154 21.70 -4.59 -19.72
C LEU A 154 20.91 -3.29 -19.94
N THR A 155 20.32 -2.68 -18.90
CA THR A 155 19.65 -1.38 -19.06
C THR A 155 20.63 -0.20 -19.05
N ALA A 156 21.94 -0.46 -18.94
CA ALA A 156 23.01 0.53 -19.06
C ALA A 156 22.80 1.79 -18.18
N GLY A 157 22.22 1.62 -16.98
CA GLY A 157 22.00 2.73 -16.07
C GLY A 157 20.61 3.39 -16.19
N LYS A 158 19.82 3.11 -17.21
CA LYS A 158 18.45 3.61 -17.36
C LYS A 158 17.41 2.61 -16.81
N GLU A 159 16.21 3.09 -16.55
CA GLU A 159 15.04 2.25 -16.26
C GLU A 159 14.45 1.73 -17.58
N LEU A 160 13.80 0.56 -17.57
CA LEU A 160 13.21 -0.02 -18.79
C LEU A 160 12.19 0.91 -19.47
N GLY A 161 11.38 1.63 -18.68
CA GLY A 161 10.45 2.62 -19.20
C GLY A 161 11.17 3.75 -19.93
N ALA A 162 12.29 4.24 -19.38
CA ALA A 162 13.08 5.30 -20.01
C ALA A 162 13.77 4.83 -21.31
N LEU A 163 14.21 3.58 -21.38
CA LEU A 163 14.71 3.00 -22.64
C LEU A 163 13.61 2.93 -23.71
N TRP A 164 12.37 2.69 -23.29
CA TRP A 164 11.24 2.72 -24.21
C TRP A 164 10.86 4.14 -24.62
N ASP A 165 10.90 5.10 -23.69
CA ASP A 165 10.69 6.52 -23.99
C ASP A 165 11.73 7.02 -25.02
N ASP A 166 13.01 6.62 -24.90
CA ASP A 166 14.05 6.92 -25.90
C ASP A 166 13.67 6.40 -27.31
N VAL A 167 13.06 5.21 -27.40
CA VAL A 167 12.58 4.62 -28.66
C VAL A 167 11.40 5.42 -29.23
N GLU A 168 10.41 5.76 -28.39
CA GLU A 168 9.24 6.55 -28.81
C GLU A 168 9.65 7.95 -29.28
N GLU A 169 10.56 8.61 -28.55
CA GLU A 169 11.08 9.93 -28.91
C GLU A 169 11.87 9.90 -30.23
N ALA A 170 12.76 8.92 -30.42
CA ALA A 170 13.55 8.80 -31.64
C ALA A 170 12.69 8.57 -32.89
N VAL A 171 11.60 7.81 -32.77
CA VAL A 171 10.68 7.51 -33.88
C VAL A 171 9.81 8.71 -34.22
N VAL A 172 9.29 9.44 -33.23
CA VAL A 172 8.41 10.60 -33.46
C VAL A 172 9.19 11.83 -33.94
N ARG A 173 10.51 11.91 -33.68
CA ARG A 173 11.35 13.04 -34.08
C ARG A 173 11.27 13.30 -35.59
N SER A 174 10.94 14.54 -35.94
CA SER A 174 10.84 14.99 -37.33
C SER A 174 12.22 15.18 -37.96
N THR A 175 12.32 14.87 -39.25
CA THR A 175 13.56 15.07 -40.02
C THR A 175 13.64 16.49 -40.57
N GLY A 176 14.85 17.05 -40.61
CA GLY A 176 15.13 18.37 -41.16
C GLY A 176 16.59 18.49 -41.60
N LYS A 177 17.04 19.70 -41.95
CA LYS A 177 18.44 19.93 -42.39
C LYS A 177 19.47 19.50 -41.33
N GLU A 178 19.21 19.76 -40.06
CA GLU A 178 20.09 19.41 -38.93
C GLU A 178 19.89 17.96 -38.43
N TYR A 179 18.81 17.29 -38.85
CA TYR A 179 18.46 15.94 -38.47
C TYR A 179 17.97 15.13 -39.68
N PRO A 180 18.89 14.73 -40.58
CA PRO A 180 18.52 14.02 -41.80
C PRO A 180 18.05 12.59 -41.53
N ILE A 181 17.33 11.99 -42.49
CA ILE A 181 16.75 10.65 -42.36
C ILE A 181 17.78 9.57 -41.99
N ASN A 182 19.01 9.65 -42.49
CA ASN A 182 20.06 8.68 -42.14
C ASN A 182 20.44 8.73 -40.66
N LYS A 183 20.45 9.94 -40.07
CA LYS A 183 20.68 10.13 -38.63
C LYS A 183 19.50 9.60 -37.82
N LYS A 184 18.26 9.91 -38.23
CA LYS A 184 17.05 9.33 -37.63
C LYS A 184 17.10 7.79 -37.62
N ARG A 185 17.42 7.17 -38.75
CA ARG A 185 17.54 5.71 -38.87
C ARG A 185 18.57 5.14 -37.90
N SER A 186 19.75 5.78 -37.81
CA SER A 186 20.81 5.38 -36.89
C SER A 186 20.35 5.45 -35.43
N ASP A 187 19.77 6.57 -35.01
CA ASP A 187 19.34 6.80 -33.64
C ASP A 187 18.19 5.85 -33.23
N VAL A 188 17.18 5.69 -34.11
CA VAL A 188 16.07 4.74 -33.89
C VAL A 188 16.60 3.31 -33.75
N ASN A 189 17.48 2.87 -34.65
CA ASN A 189 18.04 1.51 -34.58
C ASN A 189 18.89 1.30 -33.32
N ALA A 190 19.65 2.30 -32.89
CA ALA A 190 20.44 2.23 -31.65
C ALA A 190 19.54 2.14 -30.41
N ALA A 191 18.48 2.95 -30.34
CA ALA A 191 17.52 2.91 -29.24
C ALA A 191 16.77 1.57 -29.20
N ILE A 192 16.27 1.10 -30.35
CA ILE A 192 15.58 -0.19 -30.47
C ILE A 192 16.50 -1.35 -30.09
N LYS A 193 17.76 -1.35 -30.54
CA LYS A 193 18.74 -2.38 -30.19
C LYS A 193 18.92 -2.46 -28.67
N THR A 194 19.20 -1.32 -28.03
CA THR A 194 19.40 -1.25 -26.58
C THR A 194 18.16 -1.73 -25.82
N PHE A 195 16.97 -1.31 -26.24
CA PHE A 195 15.72 -1.75 -25.65
C PHE A 195 15.46 -3.25 -25.86
N ASN A 196 15.64 -3.78 -27.07
CA ASN A 196 15.40 -5.19 -27.38
C ASN A 196 16.37 -6.11 -26.66
N GLU A 197 17.64 -5.74 -26.52
CA GLU A 197 18.62 -6.50 -25.74
C GLU A 197 18.18 -6.54 -24.26
N ALA A 198 17.86 -5.38 -23.67
CA ALA A 198 17.49 -5.32 -22.27
C ALA A 198 16.11 -5.93 -21.95
N PHE A 199 15.10 -5.73 -22.80
CA PHE A 199 13.76 -6.26 -22.57
C PHE A 199 13.65 -7.71 -23.04
N GLY A 200 14.35 -8.10 -24.11
CA GLY A 200 14.34 -9.46 -24.63
C GLY A 200 14.94 -10.49 -23.68
N GLU A 201 16.00 -10.13 -22.96
CA GLU A 201 16.65 -10.99 -21.95
C GLU A 201 15.67 -11.51 -20.89
N LEU A 202 14.66 -10.71 -20.55
CA LEU A 202 13.62 -11.05 -19.58
C LEU A 202 12.76 -12.25 -19.98
N PHE A 203 12.79 -12.66 -21.25
CA PHE A 203 11.97 -13.74 -21.81
C PHE A 203 12.79 -15.00 -22.16
N HIS A 204 14.10 -15.01 -21.91
CA HIS A 204 14.96 -16.16 -22.17
C HIS A 204 15.01 -17.10 -20.96
N PRO A 205 14.55 -18.37 -21.05
CA PRO A 205 14.47 -19.27 -19.90
C PRO A 205 15.80 -19.53 -19.17
N ASP A 206 16.91 -19.50 -19.91
CA ASP A 206 18.26 -19.70 -19.38
C ASP A 206 18.86 -18.43 -18.75
N SER A 207 18.21 -17.28 -18.96
CA SER A 207 18.65 -16.01 -18.39
C SER A 207 18.46 -16.00 -16.87
N PRO A 208 19.42 -15.46 -16.10
CA PRO A 208 19.17 -15.13 -14.69
C PRO A 208 18.04 -14.10 -14.52
N GLU A 209 17.72 -13.35 -15.58
CA GLU A 209 16.71 -12.29 -15.62
C GLU A 209 15.33 -12.76 -16.06
N TYR A 210 15.18 -14.06 -16.32
CA TYR A 210 13.93 -14.63 -16.82
C TYR A 210 12.75 -14.32 -15.87
N ILE A 211 11.78 -13.53 -16.35
CA ILE A 211 10.71 -12.99 -15.49
C ILE A 211 9.85 -14.08 -14.88
N LEU A 212 9.55 -15.14 -15.62
CA LEU A 212 8.68 -16.20 -15.13
C LEU A 212 9.38 -17.09 -14.10
N LYS A 213 10.72 -17.19 -14.11
CA LYS A 213 11.47 -17.85 -13.03
C LYS A 213 11.19 -17.19 -11.69
N HIS A 214 11.12 -15.86 -11.67
CA HIS A 214 10.92 -15.07 -10.46
C HIS A 214 9.44 -14.88 -10.12
N ALA A 215 8.54 -14.86 -11.11
CA ALA A 215 7.11 -14.63 -10.91
C ALA A 215 6.34 -15.89 -10.46
N ARG A 216 6.73 -17.08 -10.92
CA ARG A 216 6.02 -18.35 -10.65
C ARG A 216 5.77 -18.63 -9.15
N PRO A 217 6.75 -18.48 -8.24
CA PRO A 217 6.52 -18.71 -6.82
C PRO A 217 5.38 -17.86 -6.24
N PHE A 218 5.14 -16.66 -6.78
CA PHE A 218 4.07 -15.77 -6.36
C PHE A 218 2.73 -16.10 -7.02
N LEU A 219 2.75 -16.53 -8.29
CA LEU A 219 1.56 -16.98 -9.01
C LEU A 219 0.87 -18.15 -8.31
N ASP A 220 1.66 -19.08 -7.77
CA ASP A 220 1.16 -20.29 -7.11
C ASP A 220 0.30 -19.98 -5.87
N TYR A 221 0.59 -18.89 -5.16
CA TYR A 221 -0.22 -18.44 -4.03
C TYR A 221 -1.63 -18.04 -4.41
N PHE A 222 -1.85 -17.57 -5.64
CA PHE A 222 -3.19 -17.24 -6.15
C PHE A 222 -3.97 -18.48 -6.58
N GLY A 223 -3.38 -19.68 -6.53
CA GLY A 223 -4.08 -20.96 -6.70
C GLY A 223 -4.67 -21.15 -8.10
N HIS A 224 -4.11 -20.49 -9.09
CA HIS A 224 -4.68 -20.47 -10.44
C HIS A 224 -4.29 -21.70 -11.27
N ASN A 225 -3.38 -22.59 -10.85
CA ASN A 225 -2.90 -23.74 -11.66
C ASN A 225 -2.60 -23.35 -13.12
N VAL A 226 -2.04 -22.15 -13.28
CA VAL A 226 -1.80 -21.49 -14.56
C VAL A 226 -0.31 -21.59 -14.84
N GLU A 227 0.03 -22.22 -15.96
CA GLU A 227 1.37 -22.20 -16.53
C GLU A 227 1.42 -21.17 -17.64
N LEU A 228 2.37 -20.25 -17.53
CA LEU A 228 2.58 -19.17 -18.49
C LEU A 228 3.87 -19.38 -19.26
N VAL A 229 3.81 -19.03 -20.54
CA VAL A 229 4.96 -18.74 -21.39
C VAL A 229 4.73 -17.37 -22.02
N LEU A 230 5.72 -16.48 -21.90
CA LEU A 230 5.64 -15.13 -22.44
C LEU A 230 6.63 -15.01 -23.60
N ARG A 231 6.17 -14.49 -24.74
CA ARG A 231 7.01 -14.31 -25.93
C ARG A 231 7.01 -12.86 -26.37
N PHE A 232 8.18 -12.24 -26.34
CA PHE A 232 8.39 -10.91 -26.88
C PHE A 232 8.78 -10.99 -28.36
N ALA A 233 8.05 -10.27 -29.22
CA ALA A 233 8.25 -10.32 -30.67
C ALA A 233 9.47 -9.53 -31.18
N GLN A 234 10.13 -8.76 -30.30
CA GLN A 234 11.16 -7.76 -30.60
C GLN A 234 10.65 -6.58 -31.44
N VAL A 235 11.00 -5.38 -31.01
CA VAL A 235 10.56 -4.15 -31.67
C VAL A 235 11.40 -3.89 -32.91
N ARG A 236 10.77 -3.39 -33.98
CA ARG A 236 11.43 -2.94 -35.20
C ARG A 236 10.76 -1.68 -35.75
N PRO A 237 11.49 -0.81 -36.47
CA PRO A 237 10.88 0.33 -37.13
C PRO A 237 10.06 -0.12 -38.34
N THR A 238 9.04 0.65 -38.70
CA THR A 238 8.38 0.54 -40.02
C THR A 238 9.35 0.94 -41.13
N ASN A 239 9.06 0.56 -42.38
CA ASN A 239 9.92 0.85 -43.54
C ASN A 239 10.24 2.35 -43.71
N ASP A 240 9.31 3.22 -43.33
CA ASP A 240 9.44 4.68 -43.39
C ASP A 240 10.03 5.32 -42.11
N TYR A 241 10.30 4.52 -41.08
CA TYR A 241 10.78 4.97 -39.76
C TYR A 241 9.84 6.00 -39.10
N GLN A 242 8.53 5.95 -39.38
CA GLN A 242 7.51 6.78 -38.75
C GLN A 242 6.68 6.02 -37.71
N GLY A 243 6.87 4.70 -37.60
CA GLY A 243 6.17 3.85 -36.66
C GLY A 243 7.02 2.69 -36.17
N LEU A 244 6.40 1.86 -35.34
CA LEU A 244 7.00 0.68 -34.72
C LEU A 244 6.12 -0.54 -34.95
N GLU A 245 6.76 -1.68 -35.11
CA GLU A 245 6.14 -2.99 -35.13
C GLU A 245 6.79 -3.89 -34.06
N GLY A 246 6.13 -4.97 -33.67
CA GLY A 246 6.72 -5.98 -32.78
C GLY A 246 6.77 -5.60 -31.30
N ASN A 247 6.14 -4.49 -30.90
CA ASN A 247 5.86 -4.11 -29.51
C ASN A 247 4.74 -4.99 -28.89
N GLN A 248 4.95 -6.31 -28.95
CA GLN A 248 4.01 -7.33 -28.49
C GLN A 248 4.67 -8.32 -27.54
N VAL A 249 4.04 -8.55 -26.39
CA VAL A 249 4.33 -9.67 -25.49
C VAL A 249 3.12 -10.58 -25.47
N ARG A 250 3.22 -11.69 -26.20
CA ARG A 250 2.15 -12.69 -26.32
C ARG A 250 2.17 -13.64 -25.14
N VAL A 251 0.98 -14.08 -24.76
CA VAL A 251 0.78 -15.03 -23.66
C VAL A 251 0.40 -16.38 -24.24
N GLU A 252 1.18 -17.39 -23.93
CA GLU A 252 0.81 -18.80 -24.06
C GLU A 252 0.45 -19.33 -22.67
N LEU A 253 -0.64 -20.09 -22.59
CA LEU A 253 -1.25 -20.47 -21.33
C LEU A 253 -1.65 -21.95 -21.35
N SER A 254 -1.33 -22.65 -20.26
CA SER A 254 -1.95 -23.92 -19.89
C SER A 254 -2.63 -23.79 -18.53
N TYR A 255 -3.81 -24.40 -18.38
CA TYR A 255 -4.54 -24.48 -17.13
C TYR A 255 -4.80 -25.94 -16.78
N ALA A 256 -4.34 -26.35 -15.59
CA ALA A 256 -4.44 -27.73 -15.13
C ALA A 256 -3.96 -28.76 -16.18
N GLY A 257 -2.82 -28.48 -16.82
CA GLY A 257 -2.22 -29.33 -17.85
C GLY A 257 -2.86 -29.27 -19.24
N LYS A 258 -3.94 -28.48 -19.44
CA LYS A 258 -4.56 -28.28 -20.75
C LYS A 258 -4.19 -26.93 -21.35
N ARG A 259 -3.68 -26.94 -22.59
CA ARG A 259 -3.40 -25.72 -23.34
C ARG A 259 -4.68 -24.93 -23.60
N ILE A 260 -4.62 -23.62 -23.41
CA ILE A 260 -5.71 -22.69 -23.70
C ILE A 260 -5.43 -22.00 -25.04
N GLU A 261 -6.28 -22.25 -26.03
CA GLU A 261 -6.11 -21.70 -27.40
C GLU A 261 -6.33 -20.19 -27.48
N LYS A 262 -7.27 -19.66 -26.68
CA LYS A 262 -7.63 -18.24 -26.64
C LYS A 262 -7.41 -17.65 -25.24
N PRO A 263 -6.16 -17.30 -24.87
CA PRO A 263 -5.85 -16.76 -23.54
C PRO A 263 -6.67 -15.52 -23.16
N HIS A 264 -7.02 -14.65 -24.12
CA HIS A 264 -7.85 -13.44 -23.90
C HIS A 264 -9.24 -13.74 -23.34
N LEU A 265 -9.83 -14.90 -23.66
CA LEU A 265 -11.12 -15.33 -23.10
C LEU A 265 -10.99 -15.92 -21.70
N PHE A 266 -9.80 -16.41 -21.34
CA PHE A 266 -9.55 -17.07 -20.06
C PHE A 266 -8.99 -16.11 -18.99
N LEU A 267 -8.08 -15.21 -19.39
CA LEU A 267 -7.43 -14.27 -18.49
C LEU A 267 -8.28 -13.00 -18.35
N ASN A 268 -9.20 -13.03 -17.40
CA ASN A 268 -9.93 -11.83 -16.97
C ASN A 268 -8.99 -10.83 -16.26
N GLU A 269 -9.50 -9.63 -16.01
CA GLU A 269 -8.74 -8.56 -15.35
C GLU A 269 -8.16 -8.99 -14.00
N ALA A 270 -8.90 -9.75 -13.20
CA ALA A 270 -8.44 -10.23 -11.90
C ALA A 270 -7.23 -11.19 -12.01
N ARG A 271 -7.24 -12.10 -12.97
CA ARG A 271 -6.11 -13.01 -13.26
C ARG A 271 -4.93 -12.23 -13.80
N LEU A 272 -5.16 -11.26 -14.69
CA LEU A 272 -4.10 -10.39 -15.22
C LEU A 272 -3.46 -9.55 -14.12
N SER A 273 -4.24 -9.03 -13.17
CA SER A 273 -3.74 -8.31 -11.99
C SER A 273 -2.88 -9.21 -11.11
N ALA A 274 -3.31 -10.45 -10.86
CA ALA A 274 -2.51 -11.43 -10.12
C ALA A 274 -1.18 -11.74 -10.83
N ILE A 275 -1.19 -11.87 -12.16
CA ILE A 275 0.02 -12.06 -12.97
C ILE A 275 0.95 -10.85 -12.86
N ALA A 276 0.41 -9.65 -13.05
CA ALA A 276 1.17 -8.40 -12.99
C ALA A 276 1.83 -8.20 -11.63
N ILE A 277 1.08 -8.42 -10.54
CA ILE A 277 1.58 -8.35 -9.17
C ILE A 277 2.66 -9.41 -8.92
N SER A 278 2.47 -10.63 -9.42
CA SER A 278 3.46 -11.72 -9.27
C SER A 278 4.77 -11.40 -10.00
N ILE A 279 4.69 -10.85 -11.21
CA ILE A 279 5.86 -10.38 -11.97
C ILE A 279 6.56 -9.27 -11.18
N TYR A 280 5.82 -8.26 -10.71
CA TYR A 280 6.39 -7.16 -9.95
C TYR A 280 7.12 -7.63 -8.68
N LEU A 281 6.46 -8.45 -7.85
CA LEU A 281 7.03 -8.97 -6.60
C LEU A 281 8.24 -9.88 -6.87
N GLY A 282 8.17 -10.71 -7.91
CA GLY A 282 9.28 -11.54 -8.37
C GLY A 282 10.49 -10.70 -8.78
N MET A 283 10.28 -9.65 -9.56
CA MET A 283 11.38 -8.80 -10.01
C MET A 283 11.97 -7.93 -8.89
N ILE A 284 11.19 -7.57 -7.87
CA ILE A 284 11.75 -6.99 -6.62
C ILE A 284 12.70 -7.99 -5.95
N LYS A 285 12.30 -9.26 -5.85
CA LYS A 285 13.11 -10.30 -5.20
C LYS A 285 14.35 -10.68 -5.98
N ARG A 286 14.31 -10.52 -7.30
CA ARG A 286 15.46 -10.70 -8.18
C ARG A 286 16.58 -9.69 -7.88
N HIS A 287 16.28 -8.48 -7.40
CA HIS A 287 17.32 -7.52 -7.03
C HIS A 287 18.21 -8.03 -5.88
N VAL A 288 19.40 -7.45 -5.74
CA VAL A 288 20.31 -7.76 -4.63
C VAL A 288 19.61 -7.54 -3.29
N GLN A 289 19.47 -8.61 -2.50
CA GLN A 289 18.72 -8.60 -1.25
C GLN A 289 19.58 -8.19 -0.04
N GLY A 290 20.90 -8.15 -0.13
CA GLY A 290 21.81 -7.84 0.99
C GLY A 290 21.86 -6.36 1.39
N ILE A 291 20.73 -5.66 1.37
CA ILE A 291 20.63 -4.20 1.58
C ILE A 291 20.01 -3.85 2.94
N PRO A 292 20.45 -2.75 3.57
CA PRO A 292 20.07 -2.42 4.95
C PRO A 292 18.64 -1.89 5.09
N CYS A 293 18.09 -1.26 4.05
CA CYS A 293 16.77 -0.65 4.05
C CYS A 293 15.91 -1.29 2.95
N LYS A 294 14.87 -2.02 3.35
CA LYS A 294 13.91 -2.67 2.44
C LYS A 294 12.52 -2.14 2.75
N VAL A 295 11.97 -1.31 1.86
CA VAL A 295 10.60 -0.80 1.96
C VAL A 295 9.81 -1.34 0.78
N LEU A 296 8.55 -1.72 0.98
CA LEU A 296 7.62 -2.05 -0.10
C LEU A 296 6.35 -1.24 0.10
N PHE A 297 6.03 -0.36 -0.85
CA PHE A 297 4.82 0.46 -0.78
C PHE A 297 3.86 0.08 -1.90
N LEU A 298 2.67 -0.39 -1.52
CA LEU A 298 1.57 -0.77 -2.40
C LEU A 298 0.41 0.23 -2.23
N ASP A 299 0.28 1.18 -3.17
CA ASP A 299 -0.74 2.23 -3.14
C ASP A 299 -2.01 1.80 -3.88
N ASP A 300 -3.11 1.64 -3.14
CA ASP A 300 -4.42 1.25 -3.66
C ASP A 300 -4.39 0.00 -4.57
N ILE A 301 -3.50 -0.96 -4.26
CA ILE A 301 -3.25 -2.13 -5.11
C ILE A 301 -4.47 -3.07 -5.26
N PHE A 302 -5.43 -2.97 -4.34
CA PHE A 302 -6.61 -3.83 -4.29
C PHE A 302 -7.75 -3.44 -5.23
N ILE A 303 -7.67 -2.28 -5.90
CA ILE A 303 -8.73 -1.80 -6.82
C ILE A 303 -8.96 -2.80 -7.96
N GLY A 304 -7.88 -3.27 -8.57
CA GLY A 304 -7.92 -4.23 -9.68
C GLY A 304 -7.82 -5.69 -9.24
N LEU A 305 -7.84 -5.97 -7.92
CA LEU A 305 -7.64 -7.32 -7.37
C LEU A 305 -8.93 -7.89 -6.81
N ASP A 306 -9.32 -9.04 -7.35
CA ASP A 306 -10.48 -9.80 -6.89
C ASP A 306 -10.37 -10.20 -5.41
N ILE A 307 -11.52 -10.28 -4.73
CA ILE A 307 -11.64 -10.58 -3.30
C ILE A 307 -10.91 -11.88 -2.95
N ALA A 308 -11.02 -12.91 -3.79
CA ALA A 308 -10.35 -14.20 -3.59
C ALA A 308 -8.82 -14.08 -3.56
N ASN A 309 -8.25 -13.08 -4.25
CA ASN A 309 -6.82 -12.85 -4.38
C ASN A 309 -6.25 -11.87 -3.33
N ARG A 310 -7.09 -11.11 -2.62
CA ARG A 310 -6.60 -10.12 -1.63
C ARG A 310 -5.92 -10.76 -0.42
N LEU A 311 -6.50 -11.83 0.12
CA LEU A 311 -5.89 -12.60 1.22
C LEU A 311 -4.60 -13.34 0.80
N PRO A 312 -4.56 -14.04 -0.34
CA PRO A 312 -3.31 -14.54 -0.90
C PRO A 312 -2.20 -13.50 -0.98
N LEU A 313 -2.49 -12.27 -1.43
CA LEU A 313 -1.50 -11.20 -1.45
C LEU A 313 -0.97 -10.87 -0.05
N LEU A 314 -1.83 -10.76 0.97
CA LEU A 314 -1.36 -10.56 2.35
C LEU A 314 -0.48 -11.71 2.85
N LYS A 315 -0.79 -12.95 2.47
CA LYS A 315 0.02 -14.13 2.82
C LYS A 315 1.38 -14.11 2.13
N ILE A 316 1.43 -13.74 0.85
CA ILE A 316 2.69 -13.53 0.10
C ILE A 316 3.56 -12.51 0.84
N LEU A 317 2.99 -11.36 1.18
CA LEU A 317 3.72 -10.27 1.83
C LEU A 317 4.26 -10.68 3.21
N GLU A 318 3.50 -11.47 3.97
CA GLU A 318 3.93 -11.99 5.27
C GLU A 318 5.06 -13.03 5.16
N LYS A 319 4.94 -13.97 4.21
CA LYS A 319 5.88 -15.11 4.09
C LYS A 319 7.13 -14.77 3.30
N GLU A 320 6.96 -14.11 2.17
CA GLU A 320 8.03 -13.87 1.21
C GLU A 320 8.76 -12.55 1.49
N PHE A 321 8.15 -11.58 2.16
CA PHE A 321 8.74 -10.25 2.42
C PHE A 321 8.96 -9.94 3.93
N PRO A 322 9.42 -10.87 4.78
CA PRO A 322 9.53 -10.64 6.23
C PRO A 322 10.58 -9.58 6.60
N GLU A 323 11.60 -9.39 5.76
CA GLU A 323 12.65 -8.38 5.96
C GLU A 323 12.27 -6.99 5.46
N TYR A 324 11.19 -6.89 4.68
CA TYR A 324 10.69 -5.62 4.17
C TYR A 324 9.79 -4.96 5.20
N GLN A 325 9.86 -3.64 5.27
CA GLN A 325 8.82 -2.86 5.89
C GLN A 325 7.77 -2.50 4.85
N ILE A 326 6.54 -2.96 5.08
CA ILE A 326 5.48 -2.95 4.10
C ILE A 326 4.47 -1.85 4.43
N PHE A 327 4.14 -1.04 3.43
CA PHE A 327 3.10 -0.02 3.48
C PHE A 327 2.06 -0.40 2.43
N ILE A 328 0.80 -0.48 2.84
CA ILE A 328 -0.32 -0.75 1.95
C ILE A 328 -1.38 0.29 2.22
N THR A 329 -1.89 0.94 1.18
CA THR A 329 -3.04 1.84 1.27
C THR A 329 -4.24 1.24 0.54
N THR A 330 -5.44 1.59 0.99
CA THR A 330 -6.68 1.23 0.33
C THR A 330 -7.77 2.27 0.59
N TYR A 331 -8.65 2.52 -0.38
CA TYR A 331 -9.91 3.21 -0.16
C TYR A 331 -11.07 2.26 0.22
N ASP A 332 -10.90 0.95 0.14
CA ASP A 332 -11.96 -0.03 0.37
C ASP A 332 -12.14 -0.25 1.89
N LYS A 333 -13.07 0.48 2.51
CA LYS A 333 -13.36 0.41 3.95
C LYS A 333 -13.79 -1.00 4.41
N PRO A 334 -14.73 -1.69 3.73
CA PRO A 334 -15.07 -3.07 4.07
C PRO A 334 -13.86 -4.01 4.09
N TRP A 335 -13.01 -3.94 3.06
CA TRP A 335 -11.78 -4.72 3.00
C TRP A 335 -10.79 -4.35 4.10
N PHE A 336 -10.62 -3.06 4.38
CA PHE A 336 -9.77 -2.61 5.48
C PHE A 336 -10.21 -3.19 6.81
N GLU A 337 -11.51 -3.17 7.14
CA GLU A 337 -12.01 -3.74 8.40
C GLU A 337 -11.79 -5.26 8.45
N TYR A 338 -12.02 -5.96 7.34
CA TYR A 338 -11.76 -7.40 7.26
C TYR A 338 -10.27 -7.73 7.46
N ALA A 339 -9.38 -7.06 6.71
CA ALA A 339 -7.95 -7.29 6.82
C ALA A 339 -7.37 -6.78 8.15
N LYS A 340 -7.97 -5.74 8.77
CA LYS A 340 -7.63 -5.32 10.14
C LYS A 340 -7.84 -6.45 11.14
N SER A 341 -8.92 -7.23 11.02
CA SER A 341 -9.12 -8.43 11.83
C SER A 341 -8.08 -9.52 11.55
N PHE A 342 -7.70 -9.72 10.27
CA PHE A 342 -6.63 -10.67 9.91
C PHE A 342 -5.24 -10.25 10.46
N LEU A 343 -4.99 -8.94 10.56
CA LEU A 343 -3.75 -8.38 11.08
C LEU A 343 -3.79 -8.18 12.62
N GLU A 344 -4.96 -8.31 13.25
CA GLU A 344 -5.12 -8.18 14.69
C GLU A 344 -4.32 -9.28 15.41
N GLY A 345 -3.51 -8.89 16.39
CA GLY A 345 -2.58 -9.80 17.10
C GLY A 345 -1.20 -9.95 16.46
N LYS A 346 -0.99 -9.48 15.21
CA LYS A 346 0.34 -9.48 14.58
C LYS A 346 1.12 -8.23 14.99
N SER A 347 2.11 -8.39 15.89
CA SER A 347 2.88 -7.27 16.46
C SER A 347 3.58 -6.41 15.41
N GLU A 348 3.97 -7.01 14.28
CA GLU A 348 4.66 -6.36 13.16
C GLU A 348 3.75 -5.43 12.35
N TRP A 349 2.43 -5.54 12.48
CA TRP A 349 1.47 -4.72 11.73
C TRP A 349 0.83 -3.64 12.60
N LYS A 350 0.50 -2.55 11.93
CA LYS A 350 -0.23 -1.43 12.50
C LYS A 350 -1.18 -0.91 11.43
N THR A 351 -2.42 -0.64 11.82
CA THR A 351 -3.39 -0.02 10.91
C THR A 351 -3.45 1.49 11.16
N MET A 352 -3.86 2.28 10.17
CA MET A 352 -4.15 3.71 10.32
C MET A 352 -5.33 4.10 9.42
N GLU A 353 -5.99 5.20 9.74
CA GLU A 353 -7.11 5.72 8.95
C GLU A 353 -6.85 7.19 8.60
N PHE A 354 -6.95 7.54 7.33
CA PHE A 354 -6.72 8.88 6.79
C PHE A 354 -8.07 9.43 6.31
N TYR A 355 -8.47 10.57 6.85
CA TYR A 355 -9.73 11.24 6.51
C TYR A 355 -9.45 12.61 5.91
N VAL A 356 -10.47 13.18 5.27
CA VAL A 356 -10.47 14.57 4.84
C VAL A 356 -11.20 15.41 5.88
N SER A 357 -10.62 16.55 6.23
CA SER A 357 -11.34 17.64 6.90
C SER A 357 -11.34 18.86 6.00
N SER A 358 -12.44 19.59 5.98
CA SER A 358 -12.49 20.91 5.36
C SER A 358 -11.81 21.94 6.26
N SER A 359 -10.97 22.78 5.69
CA SER A 359 -10.50 24.00 6.34
C SER A 359 -11.62 25.05 6.37
N TYR A 360 -11.49 26.08 7.21
CA TYR A 360 -12.41 27.22 7.23
C TYR A 360 -12.47 27.95 5.87
N GLU A 361 -11.42 27.86 5.07
CA GLU A 361 -11.29 28.47 3.75
C GLU A 361 -11.79 27.56 2.61
N GLY A 362 -12.38 26.41 2.94
CA GLY A 362 -13.08 25.54 1.98
C GLY A 362 -12.22 24.52 1.25
N PHE A 363 -10.93 24.39 1.59
CA PHE A 363 -10.06 23.36 1.00
C PHE A 363 -9.87 22.15 1.90
N GLU A 364 -9.49 21.02 1.30
CA GLU A 364 -9.30 19.74 1.99
C GLU A 364 -7.94 19.64 2.67
N VAL A 365 -7.92 19.17 3.92
CA VAL A 365 -6.71 18.89 4.69
C VAL A 365 -6.75 17.45 5.22
N PRO A 366 -5.68 16.67 5.04
CA PRO A 366 -5.56 15.33 5.61
C PRO A 366 -5.67 15.34 7.14
N VAL A 367 -6.44 14.41 7.69
CA VAL A 367 -6.47 14.11 9.13
C VAL A 367 -6.10 12.65 9.33
N ILE A 368 -5.01 12.43 10.07
CA ILE A 368 -4.44 11.11 10.27
C ILE A 368 -4.86 10.57 11.64
N PHE A 369 -5.52 9.42 11.63
CA PHE A 369 -5.92 8.68 12.82
C PHE A 369 -5.06 7.44 12.98
N ASP A 370 -4.17 7.52 13.97
CA ASP A 370 -3.27 6.43 14.31
C ASP A 370 -3.97 5.35 15.15
N ASN A 371 -4.87 4.59 14.50
CA ASN A 371 -5.64 3.44 15.01
C ASN A 371 -5.74 3.40 16.54
N GLN A 372 -6.38 4.43 17.07
CA GLN A 372 -6.70 4.46 18.48
C GLN A 372 -7.67 3.31 18.72
N ASN A 373 -7.25 2.34 19.55
CA ASN A 373 -8.13 1.35 20.16
C ASN A 373 -9.42 2.07 20.60
N LEU A 374 -10.60 1.46 20.43
CA LEU A 374 -11.89 2.05 20.80
C LEU A 374 -11.85 2.63 22.23
N LEU A 375 -11.17 1.97 23.17
CA LEU A 375 -10.96 2.51 24.52
C LEU A 375 -10.05 3.76 24.58
N THR A 376 -9.07 3.87 23.69
CA THR A 376 -8.26 5.09 23.54
C THR A 376 -9.07 6.23 22.93
N LYS A 377 -9.91 5.95 21.92
CA LYS A 377 -10.86 6.95 21.38
C LYS A 377 -11.81 7.43 22.48
N ALA A 378 -12.37 6.51 23.26
CA ALA A 378 -13.20 6.86 24.41
C ALA A 378 -12.48 7.79 25.41
N LYS A 379 -11.23 7.47 25.79
CA LYS A 379 -10.41 8.32 26.68
C LYS A 379 -10.14 9.70 26.07
N LYS A 380 -9.94 9.79 24.75
CA LYS A 380 -9.74 11.08 24.04
C LYS A 380 -10.99 11.95 24.14
N HIS A 381 -12.16 11.44 23.77
CA HIS A 381 -13.42 12.19 23.84
C HIS A 381 -13.78 12.57 25.28
N LEU A 382 -13.53 11.67 26.24
CA LEU A 382 -13.68 11.96 27.66
C LEU A 382 -12.82 13.16 28.09
N GLY A 383 -11.55 13.21 27.64
CA GLY A 383 -10.65 14.33 27.90
C GLY A 383 -11.08 15.65 27.24
N GLN A 384 -11.89 15.58 26.18
CA GLN A 384 -12.49 16.72 25.50
C GLN A 384 -13.87 17.11 26.07
N ASN A 385 -14.30 16.46 27.16
CA ASN A 385 -15.65 16.57 27.75
C ASN A 385 -16.80 16.19 26.80
N ASP A 386 -16.52 15.41 25.75
CA ASP A 386 -17.52 14.86 24.84
C ASP A 386 -17.97 13.48 25.34
N TYR A 387 -18.84 13.50 26.36
CA TYR A 387 -19.23 12.29 27.09
C TYR A 387 -20.07 11.31 26.27
N LYS A 388 -20.92 11.81 25.35
CA LYS A 388 -21.70 10.95 24.45
C LYS A 388 -20.81 10.17 23.50
N ALA A 389 -19.89 10.84 22.80
CA ALA A 389 -18.99 10.13 21.89
C ALA A 389 -18.09 9.15 22.66
N ALA A 390 -17.60 9.56 23.82
CA ALA A 390 -16.84 8.66 24.68
C ALA A 390 -17.64 7.41 25.06
N ALA A 391 -18.89 7.54 25.51
CA ALA A 391 -19.76 6.40 25.83
C ALA A 391 -20.02 5.48 24.63
N VAL A 392 -20.26 6.04 23.44
CA VAL A 392 -20.42 5.28 22.19
C VAL A 392 -19.18 4.44 21.90
N TYR A 393 -17.97 5.01 22.04
CA TYR A 393 -16.74 4.26 21.82
C TYR A 393 -16.49 3.17 22.87
N VAL A 394 -16.85 3.39 24.15
CA VAL A 394 -16.73 2.35 25.18
C VAL A 394 -17.72 1.22 24.92
N ARG A 395 -18.96 1.52 24.51
CA ARG A 395 -19.95 0.53 24.13
C ARG A 395 -19.48 -0.31 22.94
N ALA A 396 -18.99 0.34 21.89
CA ALA A 396 -18.42 -0.35 20.74
C ALA A 396 -17.23 -1.24 21.15
N ALA A 397 -16.38 -0.78 22.09
CA ALA A 397 -15.28 -1.59 22.62
C ALA A 397 -15.80 -2.84 23.34
N PHE A 398 -16.79 -2.67 24.22
CA PHE A 398 -17.43 -3.77 24.94
C PHE A 398 -18.05 -4.79 23.98
N GLU A 399 -18.86 -4.34 23.01
CA GLU A 399 -19.48 -5.19 21.99
C GLU A 399 -18.43 -5.97 21.18
N LYS A 400 -17.33 -5.33 20.80
CA LYS A 400 -16.23 -5.99 20.11
C LYS A 400 -15.60 -7.09 20.97
N ILE A 401 -15.30 -6.78 22.24
CA ILE A 401 -14.64 -7.71 23.18
C ILE A 401 -15.48 -8.97 23.38
N ILE A 402 -16.76 -8.83 23.72
CA ILE A 402 -17.62 -9.97 24.03
C ILE A 402 -17.86 -10.85 22.80
N ARG A 403 -17.99 -10.24 21.61
CA ARG A 403 -18.19 -10.97 20.35
C ARG A 403 -16.95 -11.78 19.98
N GLN A 404 -15.75 -11.17 20.08
CA GLN A 404 -14.49 -11.86 19.83
C GLN A 404 -14.27 -13.03 20.79
N TYR A 405 -14.60 -12.84 22.07
CA TYR A 405 -14.51 -13.91 23.05
C TYR A 405 -15.46 -15.07 22.72
N CYS A 406 -16.73 -14.77 22.41
CA CYS A 406 -17.71 -15.78 22.03
C CYS A 406 -17.27 -16.60 20.81
N GLU A 407 -16.71 -15.93 19.80
CA GLU A 407 -16.14 -16.59 18.62
C GLU A 407 -14.96 -17.49 18.99
N LYS A 408 -13.97 -16.96 19.70
CA LYS A 408 -12.76 -17.68 20.13
C LYS A 408 -13.08 -18.92 20.96
N LYS A 409 -14.08 -18.82 21.86
CA LYS A 409 -14.51 -19.91 22.74
C LYS A 409 -15.65 -20.75 22.16
N LYS A 410 -16.08 -20.49 20.92
CA LYS A 410 -17.17 -21.21 20.23
C LYS A 410 -18.46 -21.27 21.06
N LYS A 411 -18.84 -20.16 21.70
CA LYS A 411 -20.06 -20.06 22.51
C LYS A 411 -21.32 -20.26 21.66
N ALA A 412 -22.33 -20.91 22.23
CA ALA A 412 -23.59 -21.20 21.56
C ALA A 412 -24.52 -19.98 21.55
N VAL A 413 -24.26 -19.05 20.63
CA VAL A 413 -25.14 -17.89 20.39
C VAL A 413 -26.26 -18.28 19.43
N VAL A 414 -27.51 -17.90 19.73
CA VAL A 414 -28.66 -18.14 18.85
C VAL A 414 -28.40 -17.53 17.48
N PHE A 415 -28.51 -18.35 16.44
CA PHE A 415 -28.26 -17.91 15.07
C PHE A 415 -29.32 -16.89 14.62
N LYS A 416 -28.87 -15.78 14.05
CA LYS A 416 -29.71 -14.77 13.41
C LYS A 416 -29.17 -14.53 12.00
N SER A 417 -30.05 -14.54 11.01
CA SER A 417 -29.69 -14.44 9.59
C SER A 417 -29.08 -13.10 9.17
N LYS A 418 -29.17 -12.06 10.01
CA LYS A 418 -28.60 -10.74 9.73
C LYS A 418 -27.78 -10.24 10.92
N LEU A 419 -26.58 -9.71 10.64
CA LEU A 419 -25.67 -9.16 11.65
C LEU A 419 -26.32 -8.05 12.49
N ASN A 420 -27.12 -7.19 11.86
CA ASN A 420 -27.80 -6.08 12.54
C ASN A 420 -28.94 -6.52 13.48
N LYS A 421 -29.31 -7.81 13.52
CA LYS A 421 -30.28 -8.35 14.47
C LYS A 421 -29.64 -8.87 15.75
N TYR A 422 -28.31 -9.00 15.77
CA TYR A 422 -27.60 -9.32 17.00
C TYR A 422 -27.54 -8.09 17.90
N THR A 423 -27.76 -8.33 19.18
CA THR A 423 -27.72 -7.35 20.27
C THR A 423 -26.59 -7.72 21.21
N THR A 424 -26.17 -6.77 22.02
CA THR A 424 -25.16 -7.01 23.06
C THR A 424 -25.59 -8.08 24.07
N GLU A 425 -26.90 -8.22 24.32
CA GLU A 425 -27.46 -9.24 25.22
C GLU A 425 -27.27 -10.66 24.70
N ASP A 426 -27.36 -10.88 23.38
CA ASP A 426 -27.22 -12.22 22.80
C ASP A 426 -25.84 -12.81 23.10
N PHE A 427 -24.80 -11.97 23.12
CA PHE A 427 -23.43 -12.37 23.44
C PHE A 427 -23.16 -12.34 24.94
N TRP A 428 -23.64 -11.32 25.66
CA TRP A 428 -23.39 -11.19 27.09
C TRP A 428 -23.96 -12.38 27.86
N ASN A 429 -25.19 -12.81 27.57
CA ASN A 429 -25.84 -13.87 28.34
C ASN A 429 -25.15 -15.24 28.23
N VAL A 430 -24.43 -15.50 27.13
CA VAL A 430 -23.71 -16.78 26.94
C VAL A 430 -22.28 -16.77 27.49
N MET A 431 -21.75 -15.60 27.84
CA MET A 431 -20.36 -15.45 28.33
C MET A 431 -20.24 -14.91 29.76
N LYS A 432 -21.26 -14.22 30.30
CA LYS A 432 -21.18 -13.52 31.60
C LYS A 432 -20.83 -14.39 32.80
N GLU A 433 -21.02 -15.71 32.71
CA GLU A 433 -20.63 -16.65 33.77
C GLU A 433 -19.16 -17.10 33.67
N ASP A 434 -18.45 -16.73 32.60
CA ASP A 434 -17.03 -17.08 32.41
C ASP A 434 -16.05 -16.08 33.04
N ILE A 435 -16.57 -15.00 33.62
CA ILE A 435 -15.77 -13.91 34.20
C ILE A 435 -15.95 -13.84 35.70
N ASP A 436 -15.00 -13.20 36.36
CA ASP A 436 -14.99 -12.94 37.79
C ASP A 436 -16.34 -12.33 38.26
N PRO A 437 -16.95 -12.87 39.33
CA PRO A 437 -18.25 -12.40 39.81
C PRO A 437 -18.31 -10.92 40.18
N ASP A 438 -17.23 -10.35 40.72
CA ASP A 438 -17.16 -8.92 41.06
C ASP A 438 -17.05 -8.06 39.79
N LEU A 439 -16.25 -8.49 38.81
CA LEU A 439 -16.20 -7.80 37.51
C LEU A 439 -17.54 -7.89 36.78
N LYS A 440 -18.21 -9.05 36.79
CA LYS A 440 -19.55 -9.24 36.22
C LYS A 440 -20.54 -8.24 36.80
N ALA A 441 -20.65 -8.16 38.12
CA ALA A 441 -21.56 -7.26 38.81
C ALA A 441 -21.30 -5.79 38.45
N LYS A 442 -20.02 -5.39 38.36
CA LYS A 442 -19.61 -4.05 37.95
C LYS A 442 -19.98 -3.76 36.50
N ILE A 443 -19.74 -4.70 35.58
CA ILE A 443 -20.11 -4.53 34.18
C ILE A 443 -21.63 -4.43 34.02
N GLU A 444 -22.43 -5.27 34.69
CA GLU A 444 -23.89 -5.17 34.65
C GLU A 444 -24.40 -3.82 35.16
N THR A 445 -23.80 -3.32 36.24
CA THR A 445 -24.06 -1.97 36.76
C THR A 445 -23.77 -0.91 35.68
N TYR A 446 -22.57 -0.89 35.09
CA TYR A 446 -22.20 0.13 34.10
C TYR A 446 -22.90 -0.02 32.75
N ARG A 447 -23.38 -1.22 32.39
CA ARG A 447 -24.25 -1.42 31.22
C ARG A 447 -25.55 -0.62 31.36
N SER A 448 -26.15 -0.66 32.54
CA SER A 448 -27.42 0.03 32.84
C SER A 448 -27.28 1.53 33.11
N LEU A 449 -26.13 1.98 33.62
CA LEU A 449 -25.86 3.39 33.92
C LEU A 449 -25.28 4.16 32.73
N VAL A 450 -24.35 3.56 31.99
CA VAL A 450 -23.53 4.27 30.99
C VAL A 450 -23.72 3.72 29.58
N LEU A 451 -23.44 2.43 29.34
CA LEU A 451 -23.33 1.90 27.97
C LEU A 451 -24.65 1.99 27.19
N ASN A 452 -25.78 1.77 27.87
CA ASN A 452 -27.09 1.96 27.24
C ASN A 452 -27.52 3.43 27.30
N PRO A 453 -27.60 4.10 28.47
CA PRO A 453 -28.25 5.41 28.55
C PRO A 453 -27.50 6.54 27.83
N PHE A 454 -26.17 6.62 27.93
CA PHE A 454 -25.41 7.75 27.37
C PHE A 454 -25.34 7.69 25.83
N CYS A 455 -25.70 6.56 25.23
CA CYS A 455 -25.76 6.40 23.77
C CYS A 455 -27.11 6.81 23.17
N HIS A 456 -28.13 7.08 24.00
CA HIS A 456 -29.47 7.48 23.56
C HIS A 456 -29.78 8.90 24.00
N TYR A 457 -30.63 9.60 23.25
CA TYR A 457 -31.15 10.88 23.69
C TYR A 457 -32.10 10.66 24.87
N ASN A 458 -31.74 11.17 26.04
CA ASN A 458 -32.53 11.07 27.26
C ASN A 458 -32.51 12.42 27.98
N THR A 459 -33.69 12.98 28.24
CA THR A 459 -33.86 14.29 28.91
C THR A 459 -33.87 14.18 30.44
N GLU A 460 -34.00 12.97 30.98
CA GLU A 460 -34.13 12.69 32.41
C GLU A 460 -32.82 12.23 33.05
N ARG A 461 -31.80 11.92 32.23
CA ARG A 461 -30.47 11.49 32.68
C ARG A 461 -29.40 12.33 31.98
N TYR A 462 -28.45 12.83 32.75
CA TYR A 462 -27.27 13.54 32.23
C TYR A 462 -26.03 12.66 32.33
N GLU A 463 -25.04 12.91 31.47
CA GLU A 463 -23.80 12.14 31.45
C GLU A 463 -22.93 12.47 32.66
N ILE A 464 -22.63 11.45 33.48
CA ILE A 464 -21.77 11.57 34.65
C ILE A 464 -20.34 11.11 34.30
N ARG A 465 -19.39 12.05 34.34
CA ARG A 465 -17.98 11.82 33.99
C ARG A 465 -17.35 10.65 34.77
N THR A 466 -17.56 10.61 36.08
CA THR A 466 -16.95 9.60 36.96
C THR A 466 -17.46 8.19 36.67
N GLU A 467 -18.73 8.04 36.30
CA GLU A 467 -19.30 6.75 35.90
C GLU A 467 -18.71 6.28 34.56
N LEU A 468 -18.57 7.20 33.60
CA LEU A 468 -17.94 6.91 32.32
C LEU A 468 -16.46 6.53 32.46
N GLU A 469 -15.71 7.25 33.30
CA GLU A 469 -14.31 6.92 33.64
C GLU A 469 -14.19 5.50 34.22
N LYS A 470 -15.04 5.16 35.20
CA LYS A 470 -15.08 3.81 35.79
C LYS A 470 -15.50 2.76 34.76
N THR A 471 -16.45 3.08 33.87
CA THR A 471 -16.87 2.18 32.79
C THR A 471 -15.73 1.87 31.83
N ILE A 472 -14.95 2.87 31.42
CA ILE A 472 -13.74 2.68 30.59
C ILE A 472 -12.76 1.73 31.28
N GLN A 473 -12.54 1.90 32.58
CA GLN A 473 -11.65 1.05 33.37
C GLN A 473 -12.17 -0.39 33.45
N MET A 474 -13.46 -0.60 33.70
CA MET A 474 -14.03 -1.94 33.81
C MET A 474 -14.03 -2.67 32.46
N VAL A 475 -14.33 -1.99 31.35
CA VAL A 475 -14.23 -2.61 30.01
C VAL A 475 -12.79 -2.92 29.64
N ALA A 476 -11.81 -2.12 30.11
CA ALA A 476 -10.39 -2.45 29.96
C ALA A 476 -10.01 -3.72 30.76
N LYS A 477 -10.46 -3.85 32.01
CA LYS A 477 -10.25 -5.06 32.82
C LYS A 477 -10.90 -6.29 32.18
N LEU A 478 -12.13 -6.16 31.71
CA LEU A 478 -12.84 -7.22 30.99
C LEU A 478 -12.05 -7.69 29.76
N LYS A 479 -11.47 -6.75 28.99
CA LYS A 479 -10.61 -7.10 27.87
C LYS A 479 -9.41 -7.93 28.29
N ASP A 480 -8.78 -7.58 29.41
CA ASP A 480 -7.58 -8.27 29.88
C ASP A 480 -7.89 -9.67 30.44
N GLU A 481 -9.06 -9.84 31.07
CA GLU A 481 -9.51 -11.14 31.59
C GLU A 481 -9.93 -12.11 30.47
N LEU A 482 -10.57 -11.61 29.42
CA LEU A 482 -11.09 -12.43 28.31
C LEU A 482 -10.03 -12.78 27.23
N LYS A 483 -8.75 -12.46 27.47
CA LYS A 483 -7.69 -12.54 26.45
C LYS A 483 -7.35 -13.93 25.93
#